data_AF-A0A2U9NLX1-F1
#
_entry.id   AF-A0A2U9NLX1-F1
#
_cell.length_a   1.000
_cell.length_b   1.000
_cell.length_c   1.000
_cell.angle_alpha   90.00
_cell.angle_beta   90.00
_cell.angle_gamma   90.00
#
_symmetry.space_group_name_H-M   'P 1'
#
loop_
_entity.id
_entity.type
_entity.pdbx_description
1 polymer ?
#
loop_
_entity_poly.entity_id
_entity_poly.type
_entity_poly.pdbx_seq_one_letter_code
_entity_poly.pdbx_strand_id
1 'polypeptide(L)'
;MADYVSETGMLPQLRDLRQLVVESRFRWKDQHEQRFGALNASTSTTLFEPVPSLQLQVPAAFGTNIQKYELSARARTILSQALDKMMDTYAKQFDDSWRQLASISQLQSQLPKLINQFRSGLQDHFENHGLPKIMERVKEFAKEHPRPSTPPPPPRQSSVPAYEA
;
A
#
# COMPACT_ATOMS: atom_id res chain seq x y z
N MET A 1 -39.78 -46.59 55.34
CA MET A 1 -39.24 -46.92 54.00
C MET A 1 -38.75 -45.61 53.40
N ALA A 2 -37.45 -45.34 53.53
CA ALA A 2 -36.80 -44.19 52.92
C ALA A 2 -35.43 -44.67 52.46
N ASP A 3 -35.27 -44.70 51.13
CA ASP A 3 -34.07 -45.17 50.44
C ASP A 3 -32.90 -44.22 50.70
N TYR A 4 -31.87 -44.72 51.38
CA TYR A 4 -30.59 -44.05 51.52
C TYR A 4 -29.80 -44.26 50.22
N VAL A 5 -29.86 -43.25 49.35
CA VAL A 5 -29.03 -43.16 48.14
C VAL A 5 -27.55 -43.15 48.57
N SER A 6 -26.79 -44.12 48.08
CA SER A 6 -25.35 -44.24 48.28
C SER A 6 -24.59 -43.05 47.67
N GLU A 7 -24.27 -42.05 48.50
CA GLU A 7 -23.44 -40.88 48.12
C GLU A 7 -21.92 -41.15 48.16
N THR A 8 -21.49 -42.31 48.67
CA THR A 8 -20.06 -42.58 48.95
C THR A 8 -19.24 -43.11 47.76
N GLY A 9 -19.86 -43.37 46.60
CA GLY A 9 -19.20 -43.95 45.42
C GLY A 9 -18.71 -42.97 44.35
N MET A 10 -19.14 -41.70 44.38
CA MET A 10 -18.88 -40.74 43.30
C MET A 10 -17.52 -40.03 43.39
N LEU A 11 -17.03 -39.77 44.60
CA LEU A 11 -15.77 -39.02 44.81
C LEU A 11 -14.52 -39.73 44.23
N PRO A 12 -14.36 -41.06 44.35
CA PRO A 12 -13.24 -41.77 43.74
C PRO A 12 -13.29 -41.72 42.21
N GLN A 13 -14.46 -41.93 41.62
CA GLN A 13 -14.66 -41.93 40.17
C GLN A 13 -14.34 -40.57 39.53
N LEU A 14 -14.71 -39.48 40.22
CA LEU A 14 -14.38 -38.13 39.77
C LEU A 14 -12.88 -37.83 39.82
N ARG A 15 -12.17 -38.39 40.82
CA ARG A 15 -10.71 -38.26 40.92
C ARG A 15 -10.02 -39.02 39.78
N ASP A 16 -10.47 -40.23 39.49
CA ASP A 16 -9.93 -41.06 38.40
C ASP A 16 -10.17 -40.42 37.03
N LEU A 17 -11.37 -39.87 36.81
CA LEU A 17 -11.69 -39.15 35.58
C LEU A 17 -10.80 -37.90 35.42
N ARG A 18 -10.60 -37.14 36.49
CA ARG A 18 -9.70 -35.98 36.47
C ARG A 18 -8.27 -36.40 36.12
N GLN A 19 -7.79 -37.51 36.67
CA GLN A 19 -6.46 -38.03 36.40
C GLN A 19 -6.31 -38.48 34.95
N LEU A 20 -7.32 -39.16 34.41
CA LEU A 20 -7.37 -39.58 33.01
C LEU A 20 -7.40 -38.39 32.03
N VAL A 21 -8.11 -37.30 32.39
CA VAL A 21 -8.11 -36.05 31.62
C VAL A 21 -6.73 -35.37 31.65
N VAL A 22 -6.05 -35.38 32.80
CA VAL A 22 -4.70 -34.82 32.91
C VAL A 22 -3.71 -35.63 32.07
N GLU A 23 -3.75 -36.95 32.16
CA GLU A 23 -2.88 -37.84 31.38
C GLU A 23 -3.12 -37.74 29.88
N SER A 24 -4.38 -37.69 29.45
CA SER A 24 -4.71 -37.52 28.02
C SER A 24 -4.21 -36.18 27.49
N ARG A 25 -4.35 -35.09 28.27
CA ARG A 25 -3.78 -33.78 27.92
C ARG A 25 -2.26 -33.83 27.77
N PHE A 26 -1.54 -34.51 28.67
CA PHE A 26 -0.09 -34.67 28.56
C PHE A 26 0.32 -35.44 27.31
N ARG A 27 -0.36 -36.56 27.00
CA ARG A 27 -0.09 -37.36 25.80
C ARG A 27 -0.35 -36.59 24.52
N TRP A 28 -1.46 -35.85 24.45
CA TRP A 28 -1.79 -35.00 23.30
C TRP A 28 -0.76 -33.89 23.11
N LYS A 29 -0.33 -33.26 24.21
CA LYS A 29 0.72 -32.24 24.16
C LYS A 29 2.02 -32.82 23.64
N ASP A 30 2.50 -33.93 24.22
CA ASP A 30 3.76 -34.57 23.80
C ASP A 30 3.73 -35.01 22.34
N GLN A 31 2.64 -35.64 21.91
CA GLN A 31 2.47 -36.07 20.51
C GLN A 31 2.39 -34.88 19.55
N HIS A 32 1.77 -33.78 19.97
CA HIS A 32 1.79 -32.53 19.21
C HIS A 32 3.21 -31.96 19.12
N GLU A 33 3.93 -31.89 20.24
CA GLU A 33 5.29 -31.32 20.28
C GLU A 33 6.29 -32.13 19.45
N GLN A 34 6.17 -33.46 19.41
CA GLN A 34 6.98 -34.31 18.53
C GLN A 34 6.72 -34.07 17.03
N ARG A 35 5.47 -33.75 16.66
CA ARG A 35 5.08 -33.59 15.24
C ARG A 35 5.20 -32.16 14.74
N PHE A 36 4.95 -31.18 15.60
CA PHE A 36 4.76 -29.78 15.23
C PHE A 36 5.66 -28.81 16.01
N GLY A 37 6.46 -29.31 16.97
CA GLY A 37 7.31 -28.48 17.83
C GLY A 37 6.62 -27.98 19.10
N ALA A 38 7.41 -27.44 20.03
CA ALA A 38 6.96 -26.99 21.34
C ALA A 38 5.88 -25.90 21.25
N LEU A 39 4.74 -26.10 21.91
CA LEU A 39 3.66 -25.10 21.97
C LEU A 39 4.07 -23.83 22.75
N ASN A 40 5.09 -23.97 23.61
CA ASN A 40 5.69 -22.89 24.38
C ASN A 40 6.89 -22.24 23.67
N ALA A 41 7.05 -22.43 22.35
CA ALA A 41 7.85 -21.50 21.58
C ALA A 41 7.19 -20.14 21.76
N SER A 42 7.73 -19.37 22.71
CA SER A 42 7.56 -17.94 22.86
C SER A 42 7.12 -17.41 21.51
N THR A 43 5.86 -16.97 21.42
CA THR A 43 5.45 -15.97 20.45
C THR A 43 6.37 -14.81 20.71
N SER A 44 7.56 -14.93 20.14
CA SER A 44 8.54 -13.89 20.02
C SER A 44 7.70 -12.85 19.33
N THR A 45 7.39 -11.80 20.09
CA THR A 45 6.77 -10.62 19.55
C THR A 45 7.86 -10.12 18.62
N THR A 46 7.87 -10.64 17.39
CA THR A 46 8.78 -10.22 16.35
C THR A 46 8.38 -8.78 16.19
N LEU A 47 9.19 -7.90 16.78
CA LEU A 47 9.15 -6.47 16.55
C LEU A 47 9.36 -6.34 15.05
N PHE A 48 8.27 -6.39 14.29
CA PHE A 48 8.30 -6.12 12.87
C PHE A 48 8.82 -4.71 12.78
N GLU A 49 10.03 -4.57 12.24
CA GLU A 49 10.59 -3.28 11.90
C GLU A 49 9.52 -2.54 11.08
N PRO A 50 9.21 -1.27 11.41
CA PRO A 50 8.14 -0.55 10.75
C PRO A 50 8.38 -0.55 9.24
N VAL A 51 7.43 -1.11 8.50
CA VAL A 51 7.49 -1.16 7.03
C VAL A 51 7.52 0.28 6.53
N PRO A 52 8.52 0.68 5.71
CA PRO A 52 8.58 2.04 5.22
C PRO A 52 7.35 2.36 4.35
N SER A 53 6.91 3.62 4.37
CA SER A 53 5.78 4.06 3.56
C SER A 53 6.06 3.87 2.06
N LEU A 54 4.99 3.74 1.27
CA LEU A 54 5.10 3.65 -0.18
C LEU A 54 5.68 4.95 -0.76
N GLN A 55 6.73 4.84 -1.55
CA GLN A 55 7.27 5.93 -2.34
C GLN A 55 7.08 5.61 -3.82
N LEU A 56 6.04 6.21 -4.42
CA LEU A 56 5.81 6.08 -5.86
C LEU A 56 6.82 6.92 -6.63
N GLN A 57 7.33 6.38 -7.72
CA GLN A 57 8.22 7.10 -8.63
C GLN A 57 7.42 7.62 -9.83
N VAL A 58 7.61 8.89 -10.17
CA VAL A 58 7.05 9.45 -11.40
C VAL A 58 8.05 9.24 -12.52
N PRO A 59 7.73 8.48 -13.60
CA PRO A 59 8.64 8.26 -14.70
C PRO A 59 9.06 9.58 -15.37
N ALA A 60 10.34 9.73 -15.72
CA ALA A 60 10.85 10.93 -16.39
C ALA A 60 10.11 11.23 -17.71
N ALA A 61 9.65 10.18 -18.41
CA ALA A 61 8.85 10.28 -19.62
C ALA A 61 7.54 11.07 -19.42
N PHE A 62 6.97 11.03 -18.21
CA PHE A 62 5.77 11.81 -17.89
C PHE A 62 6.07 13.31 -17.87
N GLY A 63 7.20 13.71 -17.27
CA GLY A 63 7.65 15.10 -17.23
C GLY A 63 7.94 15.66 -18.62
N THR A 64 8.62 14.90 -19.49
CA THR A 64 8.88 15.31 -20.87
C THR A 64 7.60 15.44 -21.69
N ASN A 65 6.60 14.60 -21.45
CA ASN A 65 5.31 14.70 -22.11
C ASN A 65 4.51 15.94 -21.64
N ILE A 66 4.55 16.29 -20.36
CA ILE A 66 3.88 17.51 -19.85
C ILE A 66 4.49 18.77 -20.49
N GLN A 67 5.81 18.81 -20.65
CA GLN A 67 6.48 19.97 -21.24
C GLN A 67 5.98 20.29 -22.66
N LYS A 68 5.60 19.28 -23.44
CA LYS A 68 5.04 19.45 -24.80
C LYS A 68 3.73 20.23 -24.83
N TYR A 69 2.95 20.21 -23.74
CA TYR A 69 1.67 20.92 -23.65
C TYR A 69 1.81 22.37 -23.19
N GLU A 70 3.05 22.83 -22.94
CA GLU A 70 3.36 24.24 -22.73
C GLU A 70 2.50 24.94 -21.65
N LEU A 71 2.09 24.16 -20.64
CA LEU A 71 1.15 24.57 -19.60
C LEU A 71 1.59 25.88 -18.92
N SER A 72 0.61 26.73 -18.60
CA SER A 72 0.83 27.93 -17.77
C SER A 72 1.37 27.55 -16.39
N ALA A 73 2.04 28.50 -15.73
CA ALA A 73 2.59 28.26 -14.38
C ALA A 73 1.51 27.78 -13.40
N ARG A 74 0.32 28.40 -13.44
CA ARG A 74 -0.83 28.01 -12.61
C ARG A 74 -1.30 26.58 -12.90
N ALA A 75 -1.39 26.20 -14.18
CA ALA A 75 -1.80 24.85 -14.56
C ALA A 75 -0.78 23.79 -14.10
N ARG A 76 0.52 24.09 -14.16
CA ARG A 76 1.57 23.21 -13.63
C ARG A 76 1.46 23.03 -12.12
N THR A 77 1.17 24.09 -11.37
CA THR A 77 0.95 24.01 -9.92
C THR A 77 -0.23 23.11 -9.57
N ILE A 78 -1.37 23.29 -10.25
CA ILE A 78 -2.56 22.45 -10.05
C ILE A 78 -2.27 20.98 -10.38
N LEU A 79 -1.54 20.74 -11.47
CA LEU A 79 -1.12 19.39 -11.86
C LEU A 79 -0.22 18.73 -10.81
N SER A 80 0.75 19.47 -10.28
CA SER A 80 1.61 18.99 -9.18
C SER A 80 0.77 18.62 -7.95
N GLN A 81 -0.13 19.50 -7.53
CA GLN A 81 -1.02 19.24 -6.38
C GLN A 81 -1.91 18.00 -6.60
N ALA A 82 -2.40 17.80 -7.83
CA ALA A 82 -3.18 16.62 -8.17
C ALA A 82 -2.35 15.33 -8.11
N LEU A 83 -1.09 15.37 -8.56
CA LEU A 83 -0.15 14.25 -8.47
C LEU A 83 0.17 13.93 -7.00
N ASP A 84 0.53 14.94 -6.21
CA ASP A 84 0.85 14.77 -4.79
C ASP A 84 -0.32 14.14 -4.04
N LYS A 85 -1.54 14.67 -4.24
CA LYS A 85 -2.75 14.11 -3.63
C LYS A 85 -3.01 12.65 -4.03
N MET A 86 -2.76 12.32 -5.29
CA MET A 86 -2.91 10.94 -5.76
C MET A 86 -1.85 10.05 -5.11
N MET A 87 -0.58 10.47 -5.08
CA MET A 87 0.50 9.72 -4.43
C MET A 87 0.22 9.48 -2.94
N ASP A 88 -0.28 10.50 -2.23
CA ASP A 88 -0.74 10.37 -0.84
C ASP A 88 -1.86 9.35 -0.68
N THR A 89 -2.77 9.27 -1.66
CA THR A 89 -3.87 8.30 -1.64
C THR A 89 -3.33 6.87 -1.76
N TYR A 90 -2.39 6.63 -2.67
CA TYR A 90 -1.72 5.34 -2.80
C TYR A 90 -0.91 4.98 -1.55
N ALA A 91 -0.21 5.95 -0.96
CA ALA A 91 0.55 5.74 0.27
C ALA A 91 -0.34 5.31 1.44
N LYS A 92 -1.48 6.00 1.63
CA LYS A 92 -2.47 5.62 2.65
C LYS A 92 -3.06 4.23 2.40
N GLN A 93 -3.46 3.94 1.17
CA GLN A 93 -3.98 2.62 0.80
C GLN A 93 -2.96 1.51 1.05
N PHE A 94 -1.69 1.77 0.75
CA PHE A 94 -0.61 0.85 1.05
C PHE A 94 -0.48 0.63 2.56
N ASP A 95 -0.44 1.72 3.34
CA ASP A 95 -0.31 1.68 4.79
C ASP A 95 -1.45 0.91 5.47
N ASP A 96 -2.68 1.16 5.06
CA ASP A 96 -3.85 0.46 5.59
C ASP A 96 -3.81 -1.03 5.22
N SER A 97 -3.48 -1.36 3.97
CA SER A 97 -3.49 -2.74 3.48
C SER A 97 -2.36 -3.58 4.07
N TRP A 98 -1.14 -3.05 4.21
CA TRP A 98 -0.04 -3.84 4.78
C TRP A 98 -0.26 -4.08 6.27
N ARG A 99 -0.83 -3.13 7.01
CA ARG A 99 -1.19 -3.32 8.43
C ARG A 99 -2.23 -4.42 8.61
N GLN A 100 -3.22 -4.47 7.71
CA GLN A 100 -4.19 -5.57 7.69
C GLN A 100 -3.51 -6.91 7.39
N LEU A 101 -2.61 -6.97 6.40
CA LEU A 101 -1.84 -8.18 6.11
C LEU A 101 -0.96 -8.63 7.30
N ALA A 102 -0.34 -7.68 8.01
CA ALA A 102 0.48 -7.96 9.18
C ALA A 102 -0.33 -8.54 10.35
N SER A 103 -1.65 -8.28 10.41
CA SER A 103 -2.53 -8.86 11.43
C SER A 103 -2.79 -10.37 11.23
N ILE A 104 -2.48 -10.91 10.04
CA ILE A 104 -2.67 -12.32 9.70
C ILE A 104 -1.40 -13.08 10.06
N SER A 105 -1.41 -13.74 11.23
CA SER A 105 -0.24 -14.46 11.78
C SER A 105 0.36 -15.50 10.82
N GLN A 106 -0.47 -16.18 10.04
CA GLN A 106 -0.05 -17.20 9.07
C GLN A 106 0.80 -16.63 7.92
N LEU A 107 0.66 -15.34 7.62
CA LEU A 107 1.37 -14.67 6.51
C LEU A 107 2.67 -14.00 6.96
N GLN A 108 3.01 -14.01 8.25
CA GLN A 108 4.17 -13.29 8.78
C GLN A 108 5.49 -13.65 8.08
N SER A 109 5.71 -14.94 7.78
CA SER A 109 6.91 -15.41 7.08
C SER A 109 6.97 -14.96 5.61
N GLN A 110 5.83 -14.69 4.99
CA GLN A 110 5.71 -14.25 3.60
C GLN A 110 5.52 -12.73 3.47
N LEU A 111 5.28 -12.05 4.59
CA LEU A 111 4.91 -10.64 4.62
C LEU A 111 5.91 -9.74 3.88
N PRO A 112 7.24 -9.87 4.04
CA PRO A 112 8.20 -9.05 3.30
C PRO A 112 8.08 -9.22 1.78
N LYS A 113 7.85 -10.46 1.31
CA LYS A 113 7.66 -10.76 -0.11
C LYS A 113 6.36 -10.15 -0.64
N LEU A 114 5.27 -10.31 0.11
CA LEU A 114 3.96 -9.76 -0.24
C LEU A 114 4.01 -8.22 -0.28
N ILE A 115 4.69 -7.58 0.67
CA ILE A 115 4.89 -6.13 0.69
C ILE A 115 5.61 -5.66 -0.58
N ASN A 116 6.72 -6.32 -0.96
CA ASN A 116 7.48 -5.93 -2.15
C ASN A 116 6.67 -6.13 -3.44
N GLN A 117 5.91 -7.22 -3.53
CA GLN A 117 5.00 -7.47 -4.65
C GLN A 117 3.90 -6.42 -4.70
N PHE A 118 3.32 -6.07 -3.56
CA PHE A 118 2.26 -5.07 -3.48
C PHE A 118 2.76 -3.67 -3.84
N ARG A 119 3.96 -3.27 -3.37
CA ARG A 119 4.61 -2.02 -3.81
C ARG A 119 4.80 -1.97 -5.32
N SER A 120 5.32 -3.06 -5.89
CA SER A 120 5.56 -3.16 -7.34
C SER A 120 4.26 -3.08 -8.12
N GLY A 121 3.20 -3.75 -7.65
CA GLY A 121 1.88 -3.70 -8.29
C GLY A 121 1.23 -2.32 -8.20
N LEU A 122 1.37 -1.60 -7.08
CA LEU A 122 0.88 -0.23 -6.97
C LEU A 122 1.65 0.74 -7.88
N GLN A 123 2.97 0.56 -8.01
CA GLN A 123 3.79 1.33 -8.96
C GLN A 123 3.35 1.08 -10.40
N ASP A 124 3.19 -0.18 -10.80
CA ASP A 124 2.73 -0.56 -12.14
C ASP A 124 1.33 0.01 -12.45
N HIS A 125 0.40 -0.11 -11.49
CA HIS A 125 -0.93 0.47 -11.63
C HIS A 125 -0.90 2.00 -11.73
N PHE A 126 -0.04 2.66 -10.93
CA PHE A 126 0.16 4.10 -11.01
C PHE A 126 0.66 4.53 -12.40
N GLU A 127 1.63 3.82 -12.96
CA GLU A 127 2.20 4.11 -14.28
C GLU A 127 1.24 3.83 -15.44
N ASN A 128 0.52 2.71 -15.39
CA ASN A 128 -0.31 2.24 -16.50
C ASN A 128 -1.76 2.77 -16.47
N HIS A 129 -2.24 3.20 -15.30
CA HIS A 129 -3.63 3.65 -15.15
C HIS A 129 -3.74 5.03 -14.50
N GLY A 130 -2.90 5.35 -13.52
CA GLY A 130 -2.92 6.66 -12.85
C GLY A 130 -2.44 7.80 -13.74
N LEU A 131 -1.19 7.72 -14.19
CA LEU A 131 -0.55 8.76 -15.00
C LEU A 131 -1.25 9.00 -16.35
N PRO A 132 -1.70 7.97 -17.10
CA PRO A 132 -2.38 8.18 -18.37
C PRO A 132 -3.67 8.98 -18.21
N LYS A 133 -4.45 8.70 -17.16
CA LYS A 133 -5.69 9.44 -16.85
C LYS A 133 -5.43 10.92 -16.58
N ILE A 134 -4.33 11.25 -15.90
CA ILE A 134 -3.93 12.65 -15.72
C ILE A 134 -3.48 13.27 -17.04
N MET A 135 -2.71 12.53 -17.83
CA MET A 135 -2.24 13.01 -19.13
C MET A 135 -3.40 13.31 -20.09
N GLU A 136 -4.48 12.53 -20.06
CA GLU A 136 -5.70 12.81 -20.81
C GLU A 136 -6.33 14.16 -20.41
N ARG A 137 -6.46 14.42 -19.11
CA ARG A 137 -6.96 15.71 -18.62
C ARG A 137 -6.07 16.89 -19.00
N VAL A 138 -4.75 16.69 -18.97
CA VAL A 138 -3.79 17.71 -19.43
C VAL A 138 -3.97 17.99 -20.92
N LYS A 139 -4.16 16.95 -21.74
CA LYS A 139 -4.45 17.08 -23.18
C LYS A 139 -5.75 17.83 -23.44
N GLU A 140 -6.82 17.51 -22.70
CA GLU A 140 -8.12 18.20 -22.79
C GLU A 140 -7.95 19.69 -22.47
N PHE A 141 -7.32 20.01 -21.35
CA PHE A 141 -7.07 21.39 -20.94
C PHE A 141 -6.24 22.18 -21.97
N ALA A 142 -5.21 21.55 -22.53
CA ALA A 142 -4.37 22.20 -23.55
C ALA A 142 -5.14 22.44 -24.87
N LYS A 143 -6.13 21.62 -25.21
CA LYS A 143 -6.99 21.82 -26.39
C LYS A 143 -7.99 22.95 -26.17
N GLU A 144 -8.55 23.09 -24.97
CA GLU A 144 -9.52 24.14 -24.63
C GLU A 144 -8.88 25.52 -24.47
N HIS A 145 -7.59 25.55 -24.14
CA HIS A 145 -6.82 26.78 -23.97
C HIS A 145 -5.61 26.81 -24.91
N PRO A 146 -5.83 26.86 -26.24
CA PRO A 146 -4.73 27.02 -27.18
C PRO A 146 -4.01 28.33 -26.89
N ARG A 147 -2.68 28.31 -26.92
CA ARG A 147 -1.90 29.54 -26.74
C ARG A 147 -2.41 30.60 -27.71
N PRO A 148 -2.59 31.86 -27.26
CA PRO A 148 -2.82 32.94 -28.19
C PRO A 148 -1.57 33.04 -29.06
N SER A 149 -1.70 32.64 -30.34
CA SER A 149 -0.70 32.88 -31.36
C SER A 149 -0.39 34.37 -31.32
N THR A 150 0.74 34.72 -30.72
CA THR A 150 1.16 36.11 -30.69
C THR A 150 1.45 36.45 -32.14
N PRO A 151 0.69 37.38 -32.76
CA PRO A 151 0.91 37.69 -34.16
C PRO A 151 2.37 38.13 -34.32
N PRO A 152 3.03 37.77 -35.44
CA PRO A 152 4.41 38.16 -35.67
C PRO A 152 4.54 39.68 -35.49
N PRO A 153 5.61 40.17 -34.83
CA PRO A 153 5.79 41.59 -34.64
C PRO A 153 5.77 42.28 -36.02
N PRO A 154 5.13 43.46 -36.14
CA PRO A 154 5.07 44.17 -37.41
C PRO A 154 6.49 44.39 -37.94
N PRO A 155 6.70 44.31 -39.27
CA PRO A 155 8.00 44.52 -39.87
C PRO A 155 8.57 45.86 -39.41
N ARG A 156 9.80 45.84 -38.89
CA ARG A 156 10.51 47.07 -38.49
C ARG A 156 10.64 47.93 -39.75
N GLN A 157 9.99 49.09 -39.74
CA GLN A 157 10.17 50.08 -40.80
C GLN A 157 11.64 50.44 -40.85
N SER A 158 12.32 50.01 -41.91
CA SER A 158 13.68 50.39 -42.25
C SER A 158 13.73 51.90 -42.36
N SER A 159 14.37 52.57 -41.40
CA SER A 159 14.67 53.99 -41.47
C SER A 159 15.53 54.26 -42.71
N VAL A 160 14.96 55.12 -43.56
CA VAL A 160 15.41 55.67 -44.85
C VAL A 160 16.94 55.90 -44.93
N PRO A 161 17.58 55.64 -46.09
CA PRO A 161 19.01 55.92 -46.28
C PRO A 161 19.28 57.43 -46.26
N ALA A 162 20.30 57.84 -45.50
CA ALA A 162 20.83 59.20 -45.52
C ALA A 162 21.42 59.48 -46.91
N TYR A 163 20.79 60.39 -47.66
CA TYR A 163 21.38 60.98 -48.84
C TYR A 163 22.48 61.94 -48.36
N GLU A 164 23.73 61.62 -48.66
CA GLU A 164 24.84 62.59 -48.61
C GLU A 164 24.70 63.51 -49.84
N ALA A 165 24.68 64.81 -49.59
CA ALA A 165 24.81 65.88 -50.58
C ALA A 165 25.92 66.83 -50.12
#